data_AF-A0ABD6T210-F1
#
_entry.id   AF-A0ABD6T210-F1
#
_cell.length_a   1.000
_cell.length_b   1.000
_cell.length_c   1.000
_cell.angle_alpha   90.00
_cell.angle_beta   90.00
_cell.angle_gamma   90.00
#
_symmetry.space_group_name_H-M   'P 1'
#
loop_
_entity.id
_entity.type
_entity.pdbx_description
1 polymer ?
#
loop_
_entity_poly.entity_id
_entity_poly.type
_entity_poly.pdbx_seq_one_letter_code
_entity_poly.pdbx_strand_id
1 'polypeptide(L)'
;MLPLNVLTKGKKYYDPEYKSTVYYYNGVACSIACIFEHEKQARMESVATIEKFRGKGLMGELIHFIQSEVMNRGLDNLWVIPINETVEKVYEKYGFETVEKIKTGHAFLEGKSIKEIHEG
;
A
#
# COMPACT_ATOMS: atom_id res chain seq x y z
N MET A 1 -16.87 10.16 -11.96
CA MET A 1 -15.74 9.37 -12.51
C MET A 1 -14.78 10.35 -13.19
N LEU A 2 -13.48 10.32 -12.88
CA LEU A 2 -12.51 11.13 -13.63
C LEU A 2 -12.40 10.55 -15.06
N PRO A 3 -12.27 11.37 -16.11
CA PRO A 3 -12.05 10.83 -17.45
C PRO A 3 -10.72 10.04 -17.46
N LEU A 4 -10.79 8.75 -17.78
CA LEU A 4 -9.64 7.82 -17.78
C LEU A 4 -8.48 8.34 -18.65
N ASN A 5 -8.80 9.11 -19.69
CA ASN A 5 -7.88 9.67 -20.69
C ASN A 5 -6.87 10.67 -20.12
N VAL A 6 -7.04 11.06 -18.85
CA VAL A 6 -6.22 12.06 -18.14
C VAL A 6 -5.36 11.43 -17.04
N LEU A 7 -5.62 10.15 -16.71
CA LEU A 7 -4.88 9.42 -15.70
C LEU A 7 -3.70 8.68 -16.35
N THR A 8 -2.49 9.08 -16.02
CA THR A 8 -1.27 8.40 -16.47
C THR A 8 -0.60 7.67 -15.31
N LYS A 9 -0.01 6.51 -15.57
CA LYS A 9 0.70 5.72 -14.57
C LYS A 9 2.21 5.93 -14.71
N GLY A 10 2.88 6.14 -13.58
CA GLY A 10 4.33 6.13 -13.47
C GLY A 10 4.80 5.06 -12.50
N LYS A 11 6.00 4.53 -12.74
CA LYS A 11 6.70 3.63 -11.83
C LYS A 11 7.93 4.36 -11.30
N LYS A 12 8.15 4.34 -9.98
CA LYS A 12 9.37 4.87 -9.37
C LYS A 12 10.00 3.79 -8.49
N TYR A 13 11.26 3.52 -8.73
CA TYR A 13 12.01 2.47 -8.05
C TYR A 13 13.11 3.14 -7.24
N TYR A 14 13.11 2.91 -5.93
CA TYR A 14 14.17 3.39 -5.04
C TYR A 14 15.12 2.25 -4.64
N ASP A 15 14.62 1.02 -4.66
CA ASP A 15 15.33 -0.22 -4.36
C ASP A 15 14.72 -1.37 -5.20
N PRO A 16 15.49 -2.42 -5.59
CA PRO A 16 14.96 -3.53 -6.38
C PRO A 16 13.81 -4.29 -5.72
N GLU A 17 13.78 -4.37 -4.38
CA GLU A 17 12.73 -5.01 -3.58
C GLU A 17 11.58 -4.04 -3.27
N TYR A 18 11.81 -2.73 -3.38
CA TYR A 18 10.83 -1.68 -3.12
C TYR A 18 10.34 -0.99 -4.40
N LYS A 19 9.16 -1.39 -4.86
CA LYS A 19 8.60 -0.95 -6.15
C LYS A 19 7.37 -0.07 -5.91
N SER A 20 7.43 1.20 -6.30
CA SER A 20 6.30 2.12 -6.15
C SER A 20 5.54 2.33 -7.47
N THR A 21 4.22 2.35 -7.36
CA THR A 21 3.28 2.73 -8.43
C THR A 21 2.63 4.05 -8.07
N VAL A 22 2.75 5.02 -8.97
CA VAL A 22 2.20 6.37 -8.78
C VAL A 22 1.24 6.68 -9.92
N TYR A 23 0.04 7.11 -9.57
CA TYR A 23 -0.93 7.64 -10.53
C TYR A 23 -0.82 9.16 -10.58
N TYR A 24 -0.91 9.69 -11.80
CA TYR A 24 -0.86 11.11 -12.10
C TYR A 24 -2.13 11.53 -12.81
N TYR A 25 -2.75 12.62 -12.36
CA TYR A 25 -3.87 13.25 -13.03
C TYR A 25 -3.44 14.62 -13.56
N ASN A 26 -3.50 14.85 -14.87
CA ASN A 26 -2.98 16.07 -15.51
C ASN A 26 -1.52 16.38 -15.07
N GLY A 27 -0.66 15.36 -15.04
CA GLY A 27 0.74 15.49 -14.61
C GLY A 27 0.96 15.67 -13.09
N VAL A 28 -0.10 15.72 -12.27
CA VAL A 28 0.01 15.83 -10.82
C VAL A 28 -0.10 14.46 -10.17
N ALA A 29 0.92 14.03 -9.44
CA ALA A 29 0.87 12.80 -8.65
C ALA A 29 -0.32 12.88 -7.67
N CYS A 30 -1.25 11.93 -7.74
CA CYS A 30 -2.51 11.99 -7.02
C CYS A 30 -2.74 10.79 -6.10
N SER A 31 -2.17 9.64 -6.42
CA SER A 31 -2.34 8.41 -5.66
C SER A 31 -1.09 7.53 -5.80
N ILE A 32 -0.71 6.84 -4.74
CA ILE A 32 0.49 6.00 -4.67
C ILE A 32 0.20 4.74 -3.87
N ALA A 33 0.87 3.66 -4.24
CA ALA A 33 1.02 2.47 -3.44
C ALA A 33 2.37 1.81 -3.75
N CYS A 34 2.99 1.21 -2.75
CA CYS A 34 4.26 0.51 -2.87
C CYS A 34 4.08 -0.98 -2.57
N ILE A 35 4.91 -1.80 -3.19
CA ILE A 35 5.06 -3.20 -2.81
C ILE A 35 6.50 -3.46 -2.37
N PHE A 36 6.62 -4.17 -1.26
CA PHE A 36 7.85 -4.78 -0.79
C PHE A 36 7.76 -6.29 -1.03
N GLU A 37 8.76 -6.86 -1.68
CA GLU A 37 8.80 -8.29 -2.01
C GLU A 37 9.87 -9.00 -1.16
N HIS A 38 9.51 -10.15 -0.60
CA HIS A 38 10.45 -11.03 0.08
C HIS A 38 10.04 -12.49 -0.17
N GLU A 39 10.95 -13.26 -0.75
CA GLU A 39 10.68 -14.63 -1.24
C GLU A 39 9.44 -14.66 -2.15
N LYS A 40 8.41 -15.45 -1.80
CA LYS A 40 7.14 -15.53 -2.54
C LYS A 40 6.03 -14.67 -1.94
N GLN A 41 6.38 -13.70 -1.09
CA GLN A 41 5.43 -12.85 -0.39
C GLN A 41 5.57 -11.41 -0.87
N ALA A 42 4.46 -10.71 -1.00
CA ALA A 42 4.43 -9.25 -1.19
C ALA A 42 3.71 -8.58 -0.04
N ARG A 43 4.19 -7.42 0.41
CA ARG A 43 3.46 -6.53 1.32
C ARG A 43 3.20 -5.21 0.65
N MET A 44 1.94 -4.78 0.64
CA MET A 44 1.55 -3.47 0.15
C MET A 44 1.68 -2.44 1.27
N GLU A 45 2.37 -1.34 0.97
CA GLU A 45 2.68 -0.27 1.92
C GLU A 45 2.51 1.12 1.30
N SER A 46 2.58 2.15 2.13
CA SER A 46 2.62 3.56 1.72
C SER A 46 1.47 3.95 0.78
N VAL A 47 0.28 3.38 1.00
CA VAL A 47 -0.91 3.65 0.21
C VAL A 47 -1.50 5.00 0.58
N ALA A 48 -1.57 5.92 -0.37
CA ALA A 48 -2.12 7.25 -0.11
C ALA A 48 -2.78 7.84 -1.37
N THR A 49 -3.84 8.61 -1.16
CA THR A 49 -4.46 9.47 -2.18
C THR A 49 -4.61 10.87 -1.62
N ILE A 50 -4.14 11.87 -2.37
CA ILE A 50 -4.27 13.28 -2.00
C ILE A 50 -5.75 13.63 -1.87
N GLU A 51 -6.10 14.41 -0.85
CA GLU A 51 -7.48 14.71 -0.44
C GLU A 51 -8.40 15.12 -1.60
N LYS A 52 -7.99 16.08 -2.43
CA LYS A 52 -8.76 16.55 -3.60
C LYS A 52 -9.09 15.47 -4.64
N PHE A 53 -8.41 14.32 -4.59
CA PHE A 53 -8.60 13.19 -5.49
C PHE A 53 -9.26 11.97 -4.82
N ARG A 54 -9.62 12.05 -3.53
CA ARG A 54 -10.33 10.97 -2.83
C ARG A 54 -11.77 10.82 -3.34
N GLY A 55 -12.37 9.66 -3.07
CA GLY A 55 -13.75 9.34 -3.50
C GLY A 55 -13.91 9.12 -5.00
N LYS A 56 -12.82 9.12 -5.78
CA LYS A 56 -12.83 8.98 -7.24
C LYS A 56 -12.46 7.59 -7.75
N GLY A 57 -12.29 6.61 -6.86
CA GLY A 57 -11.97 5.21 -7.20
C GLY A 57 -10.47 4.89 -7.36
N LEU A 58 -9.59 5.90 -7.34
CA LEU A 58 -8.15 5.74 -7.61
C LEU A 58 -7.45 4.69 -6.73
N MET A 59 -7.81 4.62 -5.44
CA MET A 59 -7.25 3.63 -4.54
C MET A 59 -7.66 2.21 -4.92
N GLY A 60 -8.91 1.99 -5.34
CA GLY A 60 -9.36 0.68 -5.80
C GLY A 60 -8.65 0.26 -7.09
N GLU A 61 -8.46 1.21 -8.01
CA GLU A 61 -7.68 0.96 -9.24
C GLU A 61 -6.21 0.63 -8.93
N LEU A 62 -5.60 1.25 -7.93
CA LEU A 62 -4.26 0.90 -7.46
C LEU A 62 -4.21 -0.50 -6.86
N ILE A 63 -5.17 -0.85 -6.00
CA ILE A 63 -5.23 -2.16 -5.35
C ILE A 63 -5.36 -3.26 -6.41
N HIS A 64 -6.29 -3.12 -7.36
CA HIS A 64 -6.45 -4.11 -8.43
C HIS A 64 -5.23 -4.23 -9.34
N PHE A 65 -4.57 -3.11 -9.63
CA PHE A 65 -3.33 -3.13 -10.38
C PHE A 65 -2.24 -3.91 -9.62
N ILE A 66 -2.08 -3.66 -8.33
CA ILE A 66 -1.09 -4.35 -7.50
C ILE A 66 -1.42 -5.85 -7.38
N GLN A 67 -2.68 -6.21 -7.13
CA GLN A 67 -3.11 -7.61 -7.13
C GLN A 67 -2.73 -8.31 -8.44
N SER A 68 -2.95 -7.64 -9.58
CA SER A 68 -2.56 -8.17 -10.90
C SER A 68 -1.04 -8.34 -11.04
N GLU A 69 -0.25 -7.38 -10.57
CA GLU A 69 1.22 -7.47 -10.59
C GLU A 69 1.74 -8.62 -9.73
N VAL A 70 1.17 -8.82 -8.53
CA VAL A 70 1.52 -9.93 -7.62
C VAL A 70 1.23 -11.28 -8.28
N MET A 71 0.04 -11.43 -8.87
CA MET A 71 -0.34 -12.65 -9.60
C MET A 71 0.59 -12.91 -10.80
N ASN A 72 0.88 -11.88 -11.61
CA ASN A 72 1.74 -11.99 -12.79
C ASN A 72 3.18 -12.37 -12.44
N ARG A 73 3.63 -12.06 -11.23
CA ARG A 73 4.96 -12.40 -10.71
C ARG A 73 5.02 -13.77 -10.05
N GLY A 74 3.88 -14.47 -9.91
CA GLY A 74 3.81 -15.79 -9.28
C GLY A 74 4.08 -15.78 -7.78
N LEU A 75 3.73 -14.67 -7.09
CA LEU A 75 3.82 -14.56 -5.64
C LEU A 75 2.58 -15.22 -5.00
N ASP A 76 2.76 -15.83 -3.83
CA ASP A 76 1.73 -16.63 -3.18
C ASP A 76 0.70 -15.75 -2.46
N ASN A 77 1.15 -14.70 -1.77
CA ASN A 77 0.25 -13.81 -1.02
C ASN A 77 0.60 -12.33 -1.17
N LEU A 78 -0.43 -11.48 -1.05
CA LEU A 78 -0.33 -10.04 -0.90
C LEU A 78 -0.86 -9.61 0.47
N TRP A 79 0.04 -9.12 1.31
CA TRP A 79 -0.25 -8.69 2.67
C TRP A 79 -0.51 -7.20 2.74
N VAL A 80 -1.36 -6.79 3.69
CA VAL A 80 -1.54 -5.39 4.06
C VAL A 80 -1.71 -5.29 5.57
N ILE A 81 -1.15 -4.23 6.16
CA ILE A 81 -1.32 -3.90 7.57
C ILE A 81 -2.10 -2.60 7.64
N PRO A 82 -3.43 -2.64 7.82
CA PRO A 82 -4.24 -1.43 7.91
C PRO A 82 -3.89 -0.64 9.18
N ILE A 83 -3.85 0.70 9.06
CA ILE A 83 -3.51 1.58 10.19
C ILE A 83 -4.63 1.69 11.25
N ASN A 84 -5.86 1.31 10.90
CA ASN A 84 -7.02 1.25 11.78
C ASN A 84 -8.14 0.40 11.16
N GLU A 85 -9.18 0.09 11.96
CA GLU A 85 -10.34 -0.71 11.57
C GLU A 85 -11.17 -0.09 10.44
N THR A 86 -11.15 1.23 10.28
CA THR A 86 -11.86 1.90 9.17
C THR A 86 -11.16 1.61 7.84
N VAL A 87 -9.83 1.60 7.85
CA VAL A 87 -9.01 1.26 6.68
C VAL A 87 -9.03 -0.25 6.43
N GLU A 88 -9.12 -1.10 7.45
CA GLU A 88 -9.32 -2.55 7.29
C GLU A 88 -10.55 -2.86 6.42
N LYS A 89 -11.69 -2.24 6.72
CA LYS A 89 -12.94 -2.36 5.94
C LYS A 89 -12.83 -1.90 4.49
N VAL A 90 -11.85 -1.06 4.18
CA VAL A 90 -11.57 -0.71 2.78
C VAL A 90 -10.95 -1.91 2.07
N TYR A 91 -9.93 -2.52 2.65
CA TYR A 91 -9.24 -3.67 2.04
C TYR A 91 -10.14 -4.90 1.95
N GLU A 92 -11.01 -5.14 2.94
CA GLU A 92 -12.03 -6.21 2.88
C GLU A 92 -12.89 -6.12 1.61
N LYS A 93 -13.29 -4.90 1.20
CA LYS A 93 -14.08 -4.68 -0.03
C LYS A 93 -13.33 -5.06 -1.31
N TYR A 94 -12.01 -5.19 -1.25
CA TYR A 94 -11.17 -5.60 -2.37
C TYR A 94 -10.67 -7.05 -2.23
N GLY A 95 -11.30 -7.85 -1.37
CA GLY A 95 -11.05 -9.28 -1.24
C GLY A 95 -9.87 -9.65 -0.35
N PHE A 96 -9.41 -8.73 0.50
CA PHE A 96 -8.46 -9.07 1.57
C PHE A 96 -9.22 -9.68 2.75
N GLU A 97 -8.63 -10.70 3.37
CA GLU A 97 -9.17 -11.37 4.55
C GLU A 97 -8.24 -11.16 5.75
N THR A 98 -8.81 -10.92 6.92
CA THR A 98 -8.05 -10.79 8.16
C THR A 98 -7.65 -12.17 8.66
N VAL A 99 -6.35 -12.48 8.59
CA VAL A 99 -5.79 -13.75 9.09
C VAL A 99 -5.31 -13.68 10.53
N GLU A 100 -4.96 -12.47 11.02
CA GLU A 100 -4.43 -12.26 12.37
C GLU A 100 -4.59 -10.77 12.78
N LYS A 101 -4.70 -10.51 14.10
CA LYS A 101 -4.68 -9.16 14.68
C LYS A 101 -3.46 -8.98 15.56
N ILE A 102 -2.48 -8.22 15.06
CA ILE A 102 -1.25 -7.91 15.77
C ILE A 102 -1.27 -6.49 16.36
N LYS A 103 -0.72 -6.34 17.57
CA LYS A 103 -0.43 -5.01 18.13
C LYS A 103 0.92 -4.54 17.60
N THR A 104 0.90 -3.52 16.75
CA THR A 104 2.11 -2.91 16.20
C THR A 104 2.44 -1.61 16.91
N GLY A 105 3.74 -1.33 17.07
CA GLY A 105 4.24 -0.08 17.61
C GLY A 105 5.29 0.55 16.72
N HIS A 106 5.30 1.87 16.64
CA HIS A 106 6.45 2.57 16.06
C HIS A 106 7.63 2.46 17.02
N ALA A 107 8.86 2.37 16.48
CA ALA A 107 10.10 2.30 17.27
C ALA A 107 10.35 3.50 18.20
N PHE A 108 9.44 4.50 18.21
CA PHE A 108 9.49 5.70 19.04
C PHE A 108 8.21 5.91 19.86
N LEU A 109 7.42 4.86 20.12
CA LEU A 109 6.16 4.97 20.86
C LEU A 109 6.27 5.73 22.19
N GLU A 110 7.44 5.74 22.83
CA GLU A 110 7.69 6.45 24.09
C GLU A 110 9.02 7.24 24.10
N GLY A 111 9.61 7.52 22.93
CA GLY A 111 10.94 8.16 22.84
C GLY A 111 12.11 7.23 23.23
N LYS A 112 11.84 5.98 23.60
CA LYS A 112 12.84 4.95 23.84
C LYS A 112 13.29 4.34 22.51
N SER A 113 14.60 4.30 22.30
CA SER A 113 15.29 3.62 21.22
C SER A 113 15.09 2.10 21.26
N ILE A 114 15.32 1.42 20.13
CA ILE A 114 15.24 -0.05 20.01
C ILE A 114 16.12 -0.77 21.04
N LYS A 115 17.23 -0.17 21.48
CA LYS A 115 18.08 -0.71 22.54
C LYS A 115 17.36 -0.78 23.89
N GLU A 116 16.58 0.24 24.22
CA GLU A 116 15.84 0.34 25.49
C GLU A 116 14.62 -0.59 25.54
N ILE A 117 14.17 -1.12 24.40
CA ILE A 117 13.11 -2.13 24.32
C ILE A 117 13.67 -3.55 24.57
N HIS A 118 14.95 -3.79 24.25
CA HIS A 118 15.58 -5.12 24.38
C HIS A 118 16.05 -5.47 25.80
N GLU A 119 16.24 -4.45 26.66
CA GLU A 119 16.69 -4.60 28.05
C GLU A 119 15.53 -4.61 29.07
N GLY A 120 14.28 -4.64 28.59
CA GLY A 120 13.05 -4.65 29.39
C GLY A 120 12.49 -6.04 29.65
#